data_AF-A0A0J1B1Z2-F1
#
_entry.id   AF-A0A0J1B1Z2-F1
#
_cell.length_a   1.000
_cell.length_b   1.000
_cell.length_c   1.000
_cell.angle_alpha   90.00
_cell.angle_beta   90.00
_cell.angle_gamma   90.00
#
_symmetry.space_group_name_H-M   'P 1'
#
loop_
_entity.id
_entity.type
_entity.pdbx_description
1 polymer ?
#
loop_
_entity_poly.entity_id
_entity_poly.type
_entity_poly.pdbx_seq_one_letter_code
_entity_poly.pdbx_strand_id
1 'polypeptide(L)'
;MDTPDLPGIHSAATSTGGTPAPPSPRSSAPSPAPAESKGDARARRIAAAVVRSRTEYKPEHAYTERGWFLTTDHAGASKKDRQHVEYAATYRALVPSFLSPSPSPSSPSSSTPAPDPSVKEEAARALSDLLAVSKPPRELTTTAIRAAVLAGRIPEAAQLARDARPHWRANVGLAVEASAALAAAGDVAESTHPLLFTMAYALHHPVLVALGAQLRLLHAPEVDGLREAVDALAVSRAWAFTPLFGGERGVPRPVERGGELRAALGATPPEEIAGALGMEDAEERRLLVAALRRMEGALGRQMDEAEAIPGERVERGVREL
;
A
#
# COMPACT_ATOMS: atom_id res chain seq x y z
N MET A 1 -10.44 21.34 67.68
CA MET A 1 -11.39 21.06 66.58
C MET A 1 -10.69 20.05 65.67
N ASP A 2 -10.33 18.86 66.12
CA ASP A 2 -11.12 17.76 66.72
C ASP A 2 -12.19 17.22 65.79
N THR A 3 -11.88 16.02 65.30
CA THR A 3 -12.57 15.06 64.42
C THR A 3 -14.02 14.76 64.82
N PRO A 4 -14.80 14.13 63.92
CA PRO A 4 -14.95 12.68 64.13
C PRO A 4 -14.97 11.81 62.86
N ASP A 5 -14.33 10.67 63.02
CA ASP A 5 -14.60 9.36 62.39
C ASP A 5 -16.08 8.96 62.42
N LEU A 6 -16.45 8.02 61.54
CA LEU A 6 -17.38 6.86 61.72
C LEU A 6 -17.93 6.41 60.33
N PRO A 7 -18.49 5.20 60.17
CA PRO A 7 -18.10 3.89 60.71
C PRO A 7 -18.03 2.80 59.61
N GLY A 8 -17.43 1.66 59.97
CA GLY A 8 -17.50 0.41 59.21
C GLY A 8 -18.87 -0.26 59.22
N ILE A 9 -19.10 -1.11 58.22
CA ILE A 9 -20.23 -2.05 58.17
C ILE A 9 -19.66 -3.43 57.83
N HIS A 10 -19.79 -4.34 58.78
CA HIS A 10 -19.59 -5.78 58.64
C HIS A 10 -20.84 -6.43 58.00
N SER A 11 -20.60 -7.52 57.22
CA SER A 11 -21.33 -8.81 57.17
C SER A 11 -22.86 -8.80 56.95
N ALA A 12 -23.53 -9.70 56.24
CA ALA A 12 -23.23 -10.97 55.56
C ALA A 12 -24.49 -11.36 54.73
N ALA A 13 -24.36 -12.24 53.73
CA ALA A 13 -25.25 -13.40 53.55
C ALA A 13 -24.87 -14.22 52.29
N THR A 14 -24.31 -15.40 52.56
CA THR A 14 -24.78 -16.72 52.09
C THR A 14 -25.31 -16.86 50.65
N SER A 15 -24.58 -17.62 49.82
CA SER A 15 -25.20 -18.44 48.78
C SER A 15 -24.56 -19.84 48.74
N THR A 16 -25.44 -20.80 48.66
CA THR A 16 -25.35 -22.25 48.82
C THR A 16 -24.58 -22.98 47.73
N GLY A 17 -23.70 -23.89 48.16
CA GLY A 17 -23.72 -25.32 47.81
C GLY A 17 -23.91 -25.72 46.34
N GLY A 18 -22.80 -26.03 45.67
CA GLY A 18 -22.77 -26.80 44.42
C GLY A 18 -21.90 -28.05 44.57
N THR A 19 -22.53 -29.22 44.48
CA THR A 19 -21.96 -30.57 44.54
C THR A 19 -20.83 -30.80 43.52
N PRO A 20 -19.69 -31.41 43.89
CA PRO A 20 -18.66 -31.77 42.91
C PRO A 20 -19.07 -33.02 42.12
N ALA A 21 -19.14 -32.89 40.79
CA ALA A 21 -19.38 -34.00 39.87
C ALA A 21 -18.16 -34.96 39.81
N PRO A 22 -18.39 -36.28 39.63
CA PRO A 22 -17.33 -37.28 39.61
C PRO A 22 -16.44 -37.19 38.35
N PRO A 23 -15.16 -37.59 38.42
CA PRO A 23 -14.24 -37.55 37.29
C PRO A 23 -14.68 -38.55 36.21
N SER A 24 -14.90 -38.03 35.00
CA SER A 24 -15.18 -38.85 33.82
C SER A 24 -13.95 -39.68 33.42
N PRO A 25 -14.13 -40.92 32.93
CA PRO A 25 -13.05 -41.82 32.59
C PRO A 25 -12.23 -41.29 31.39
N ARG A 26 -10.91 -41.48 31.48
CA ARG A 26 -9.94 -41.13 30.44
C ARG A 26 -10.29 -41.85 29.14
N SER A 27 -10.78 -41.08 28.17
CA SER A 27 -10.94 -41.53 26.79
C SER A 27 -9.55 -41.76 26.19
N SER A 28 -9.31 -42.99 25.78
CA SER A 28 -8.12 -43.45 25.07
C SER A 28 -7.91 -42.62 23.80
N ALA A 29 -6.75 -41.97 23.69
CA ALA A 29 -6.33 -41.24 22.51
C ALA A 29 -6.26 -42.19 21.29
N PRO A 30 -6.81 -41.82 20.13
CA PRO A 30 -6.61 -42.59 18.90
C PRO A 30 -5.15 -42.44 18.42
N SER A 31 -4.58 -43.60 18.07
CA SER A 31 -3.24 -43.76 17.48
C SER A 31 -3.03 -42.84 16.26
N PRO A 32 -1.83 -42.26 16.04
CA PRO A 32 -1.61 -41.33 14.94
C PRO A 32 -1.66 -42.05 13.59
N ALA A 33 -2.54 -41.56 12.71
CA ALA A 33 -2.63 -41.98 11.31
C ALA A 33 -1.33 -41.66 10.54
N PRO A 34 -0.97 -42.45 9.52
CA PRO A 34 0.27 -42.26 8.78
C PRO A 34 0.29 -40.91 8.07
N ALA A 35 1.46 -40.26 8.08
CA ALA A 35 1.69 -38.94 7.49
C ALA A 35 1.32 -38.92 5.99
N GLU A 36 0.14 -38.38 5.68
CA GLU A 36 -0.27 -38.13 4.30
C GLU A 36 0.71 -37.15 3.63
N SER A 37 1.10 -37.44 2.39
CA SER A 37 1.98 -36.59 1.63
C SER A 37 1.36 -35.19 1.51
N LYS A 38 2.14 -34.13 1.72
CA LYS A 38 1.65 -32.73 1.67
C LYS A 38 0.97 -32.38 0.33
N GLY A 39 1.29 -33.12 -0.75
CA GLY A 39 0.65 -33.01 -2.06
C GLY A 39 -0.81 -33.46 -2.05
N ASP A 40 -1.11 -34.58 -1.42
CA ASP A 40 -2.47 -35.16 -1.40
C ASP A 40 -3.44 -34.31 -0.57
N ALA A 41 -2.96 -33.75 0.55
CA ALA A 41 -3.75 -32.84 1.36
C ALA A 41 -4.07 -31.50 0.65
N ARG A 42 -3.20 -31.03 -0.25
CA ARG A 42 -3.47 -29.85 -1.08
C ARG A 42 -4.47 -30.19 -2.21
N ALA A 43 -4.28 -31.33 -2.87
CA ALA A 43 -5.17 -31.79 -3.93
C ALA A 43 -6.60 -31.98 -3.43
N ARG A 44 -6.80 -32.59 -2.25
CA ARG A 44 -8.12 -32.75 -1.63
C ARG A 44 -8.77 -31.41 -1.26
N ARG A 45 -7.99 -30.44 -0.77
CA ARG A 45 -8.50 -29.08 -0.47
C ARG A 45 -8.95 -28.35 -1.74
N ILE A 46 -8.18 -28.46 -2.82
CA ILE A 46 -8.53 -27.88 -4.12
C ILE A 46 -9.78 -28.56 -4.69
N ALA A 47 -9.83 -29.90 -4.69
CA ALA A 47 -10.99 -30.64 -5.17
C ALA A 47 -12.26 -30.30 -4.37
N ALA A 48 -12.16 -30.22 -3.04
CA ALA A 48 -13.28 -29.82 -2.19
C ALA A 48 -13.71 -28.35 -2.39
N ALA A 49 -12.78 -27.46 -2.74
CA ALA A 49 -13.09 -26.08 -3.09
C ALA A 49 -13.77 -25.96 -4.47
N VAL A 50 -13.35 -26.77 -5.44
CA VAL A 50 -13.97 -26.84 -6.78
C VAL A 50 -15.38 -27.42 -6.72
N VAL A 51 -15.60 -28.45 -5.90
CA VAL A 51 -16.95 -28.99 -5.70
C VAL A 51 -17.84 -27.96 -5.02
N ARG A 52 -17.35 -27.28 -3.97
CA ARG A 52 -18.09 -26.19 -3.30
C ARG A 52 -18.40 -25.04 -4.25
N SER A 53 -17.44 -24.61 -5.07
CA SER A 53 -17.65 -23.51 -6.01
C SER A 53 -18.70 -23.85 -7.06
N ARG A 54 -18.75 -25.10 -7.55
CA ARG A 54 -19.78 -25.56 -8.49
C ARG A 54 -21.19 -25.62 -7.89
N THR A 55 -21.32 -25.82 -6.58
CA THR A 55 -22.62 -25.86 -5.90
C THR A 55 -23.07 -24.50 -5.35
N GLU A 56 -22.13 -23.62 -4.98
CA GLU A 56 -22.43 -22.29 -4.44
C GLU A 56 -22.60 -21.23 -5.54
N TYR A 57 -21.89 -21.34 -6.68
CA TYR A 57 -22.13 -20.46 -7.82
C TYR A 57 -23.32 -20.98 -8.63
N LYS A 58 -24.50 -20.44 -8.33
CA LYS A 58 -25.64 -20.60 -9.22
C LYS A 58 -25.47 -19.69 -10.45
N PRO A 59 -26.00 -20.06 -11.63
CA PRO A 59 -25.95 -19.22 -12.84
C PRO A 59 -26.54 -17.80 -12.63
N GLU A 60 -27.50 -17.70 -11.73
CA GLU A 60 -28.13 -16.45 -11.26
C GLU A 60 -27.17 -15.53 -10.45
N HIS A 61 -26.03 -16.03 -9.96
CA HIS A 61 -24.98 -15.23 -9.31
C HIS A 61 -23.94 -14.69 -10.31
N ALA A 62 -23.94 -15.20 -11.56
CA ALA A 62 -23.03 -14.78 -12.61
C ALA A 62 -23.60 -13.61 -13.46
N TYR A 63 -24.88 -13.26 -13.26
CA TYR A 63 -25.57 -12.24 -14.04
C TYR A 63 -25.73 -10.95 -13.23
N THR A 64 -24.68 -10.14 -13.21
CA THR A 64 -24.85 -8.69 -13.03
C THR A 64 -24.93 -8.10 -14.43
N GLU A 65 -26.14 -7.69 -14.84
CA GLU A 65 -26.38 -7.12 -16.16
C GLU A 65 -25.40 -5.98 -16.45
N ARG A 66 -24.72 -6.00 -17.61
CA ARG A 66 -23.90 -4.87 -18.06
C ARG A 66 -24.79 -3.62 -18.14
N GLY A 67 -24.70 -2.75 -17.14
CA GLY A 67 -25.55 -1.57 -17.01
C GLY A 67 -26.40 -1.49 -15.74
N TRP A 68 -26.38 -2.51 -14.86
CA TRP A 68 -27.11 -2.48 -13.57
C TRP A 68 -26.73 -1.27 -12.70
N PHE A 69 -25.53 -0.73 -12.89
CA PHE A 69 -25.03 0.46 -12.21
C PHE A 69 -25.48 1.80 -12.84
N LEU A 70 -26.01 1.78 -14.07
CA LEU A 70 -26.50 2.97 -14.77
C LEU A 70 -27.96 3.31 -14.39
N THR A 71 -28.71 2.33 -13.90
CA THR A 71 -30.18 2.42 -13.72
C THR A 71 -30.65 2.35 -12.28
N THR A 72 -29.77 2.10 -11.31
CA THR A 72 -30.16 1.93 -9.91
C THR A 72 -29.95 3.23 -9.15
N ASP A 73 -31.05 3.93 -8.83
CA ASP A 73 -31.08 4.95 -7.78
C ASP A 73 -30.48 4.34 -6.51
N HIS A 74 -29.40 4.93 -6.04
CA HIS A 74 -28.38 4.27 -5.22
C HIS A 74 -28.96 3.69 -3.92
N ALA A 75 -28.99 2.36 -3.87
CA ALA A 75 -29.58 1.59 -2.77
C ALA A 75 -28.77 1.78 -1.49
N GLY A 76 -29.46 2.10 -0.38
CA GLY A 76 -28.84 2.40 0.90
C GLY A 76 -28.17 1.23 1.64
N ALA A 77 -27.80 1.53 2.89
CA ALA A 77 -26.90 0.88 3.84
C ALA A 77 -27.01 -0.65 4.07
N SER A 78 -26.96 -1.48 3.03
CA SER A 78 -26.85 -2.95 3.17
C SER A 78 -25.43 -3.42 2.88
N LYS A 79 -24.97 -4.55 3.45
CA LYS A 79 -23.62 -5.09 3.20
C LYS A 79 -23.31 -5.43 1.73
N LYS A 80 -24.33 -5.54 0.86
CA LYS A 80 -24.15 -5.67 -0.60
C LYS A 80 -23.81 -4.33 -1.29
N ASP A 81 -24.08 -3.22 -0.61
CA ASP A 81 -23.82 -1.85 -1.06
C ASP A 81 -22.33 -1.50 -1.01
N ARG A 82 -21.53 -2.12 -0.12
CA ARG A 82 -20.10 -1.82 -0.06
C ARG A 82 -19.36 -2.14 -1.37
N GLN A 83 -19.64 -3.27 -2.00
CA GLN A 83 -19.05 -3.59 -3.32
C GLN A 83 -19.56 -2.64 -4.42
N HIS A 84 -20.80 -2.14 -4.28
CA HIS A 84 -21.36 -1.15 -5.18
C HIS A 84 -20.65 0.20 -5.02
N VAL A 85 -20.48 0.69 -3.79
CA VAL A 85 -19.70 1.89 -3.46
C VAL A 85 -18.26 1.74 -3.92
N GLU A 86 -17.62 0.59 -3.67
CA GLU A 86 -16.27 0.27 -4.15
C GLU A 86 -16.18 0.42 -5.68
N TYR A 87 -17.09 -0.22 -6.41
CA TYR A 87 -17.12 -0.18 -7.88
C TYR A 87 -17.46 1.21 -8.41
N ALA A 88 -18.52 1.85 -7.92
CA ALA A 88 -18.98 3.15 -8.37
C ALA A 88 -17.94 4.25 -8.08
N ALA A 89 -17.36 4.28 -6.88
CA ALA A 89 -16.32 5.25 -6.54
C ALA A 89 -15.05 5.02 -7.38
N THR A 90 -14.67 3.76 -7.61
CA THR A 90 -13.53 3.42 -8.48
C THR A 90 -13.81 3.83 -9.93
N TYR A 91 -15.01 3.57 -10.45
CA TYR A 91 -15.41 3.97 -11.79
C TYR A 91 -15.39 5.50 -11.93
N ARG A 92 -16.04 6.23 -11.02
CA ARG A 92 -16.09 7.70 -11.02
C ARG A 92 -14.72 8.35 -10.91
N ALA A 93 -13.83 7.81 -10.07
CA ALA A 93 -12.50 8.37 -9.88
C ALA A 93 -11.51 7.99 -11.01
N LEU A 94 -11.61 6.78 -11.58
CA LEU A 94 -10.63 6.29 -12.55
C LEU A 94 -11.03 6.52 -14.01
N VAL A 95 -12.31 6.42 -14.37
CA VAL A 95 -12.76 6.48 -15.76
C VAL A 95 -12.46 7.82 -16.44
N PRO A 96 -12.64 8.98 -15.79
CA PRO A 96 -12.22 10.25 -16.38
C PRO A 96 -10.73 10.29 -16.71
N SER A 97 -9.89 9.64 -15.91
CA SER A 97 -8.44 9.55 -16.12
C SER A 97 -8.05 8.66 -17.31
N PHE A 98 -8.91 7.74 -17.74
CA PHE A 98 -8.68 6.84 -18.89
C PHE A 98 -9.38 7.29 -20.18
N LEU A 99 -10.53 7.96 -20.06
CA LEU A 99 -11.31 8.44 -21.22
C LEU A 99 -10.92 9.85 -21.68
N SER A 100 -10.17 10.59 -20.88
CA SER A 100 -9.57 11.85 -21.33
C SER A 100 -8.33 11.51 -22.18
N PRO A 101 -8.33 11.79 -23.50
CA PRO A 101 -7.17 11.53 -24.34
C PRO A 101 -6.01 12.36 -23.82
N SER A 102 -4.96 11.68 -23.35
CA SER A 102 -3.70 12.32 -22.98
C SER A 102 -3.24 13.21 -24.15
N PRO A 103 -2.97 14.51 -23.94
CA PRO A 103 -2.35 15.31 -24.98
C PRO A 103 -0.98 14.72 -25.26
N SER A 104 -0.72 14.49 -26.56
CA SER A 104 0.51 13.93 -27.11
C SER A 104 1.77 14.44 -26.38
N PRO A 105 2.79 13.59 -26.12
CA PRO A 105 3.97 13.91 -25.29
C PRO A 105 4.93 14.98 -25.86
N SER A 106 4.51 15.79 -26.82
CA SER A 106 5.35 16.74 -27.56
C SER A 106 5.18 18.21 -27.18
N SER A 107 4.49 18.55 -26.09
CA SER A 107 4.36 19.94 -25.62
C SER A 107 4.73 20.12 -24.15
N PRO A 108 5.86 20.78 -23.83
CA PRO A 108 6.20 21.18 -22.47
C PRO A 108 5.39 22.42 -22.08
N SER A 109 4.10 22.26 -21.81
CA SER A 109 3.29 23.30 -21.17
C SER A 109 3.01 22.89 -19.72
N SER A 110 3.66 23.57 -18.79
CA SER A 110 3.65 23.41 -17.34
C SER A 110 2.31 23.82 -16.68
N SER A 111 1.19 23.50 -17.29
CA SER A 111 -0.14 23.73 -16.72
C SER A 111 -0.95 22.46 -16.88
N THR A 112 -1.00 21.66 -15.82
CA THR A 112 -1.95 20.56 -15.70
C THR A 112 -3.34 21.15 -16.00
N PRO A 113 -4.03 20.75 -17.08
CA PRO A 113 -5.34 21.32 -17.40
C PRO A 113 -6.25 21.07 -16.20
N ALA A 114 -6.89 22.14 -15.71
CA ALA A 114 -7.83 22.02 -14.61
C ALA A 114 -8.85 20.92 -14.96
N PRO A 115 -9.14 19.98 -14.05
CA PRO A 115 -10.08 18.91 -14.33
C PRO A 115 -11.42 19.53 -14.73
N ASP A 116 -12.04 18.95 -15.77
CA ASP A 116 -13.39 19.31 -16.20
C ASP A 116 -14.31 19.37 -14.97
N PRO A 117 -15.12 20.43 -14.79
CA PRO A 117 -16.02 20.56 -13.64
C PRO A 117 -16.88 19.30 -13.41
N SER A 118 -17.26 18.59 -14.48
CA SER A 118 -17.99 17.32 -14.37
C SER A 118 -17.18 16.22 -13.67
N VAL A 119 -15.87 16.15 -13.93
CA VAL A 119 -14.95 15.18 -13.29
C VAL A 119 -14.75 15.51 -11.83
N LYS A 120 -14.64 16.80 -11.50
CA LYS A 120 -14.50 17.27 -10.12
C LYS A 120 -15.72 16.91 -9.27
N GLU A 121 -16.92 17.07 -9.81
CA GLU A 121 -18.17 16.72 -9.13
C GLU A 121 -18.31 15.21 -8.91
N GLU A 122 -18.05 14.39 -9.92
CA GLU A 122 -18.08 12.93 -9.78
C GLU A 122 -17.02 12.41 -8.80
N ALA A 123 -15.81 12.99 -8.80
CA ALA A 123 -14.77 12.70 -7.82
C ALA A 123 -15.19 13.09 -6.40
N ALA A 124 -15.86 14.23 -6.23
CA ALA A 124 -16.37 14.67 -4.93
C ALA A 124 -17.47 13.73 -4.39
N ARG A 125 -18.37 13.27 -5.27
CA ARG A 125 -19.39 12.24 -4.92
C ARG A 125 -18.73 10.93 -4.52
N ALA A 126 -17.78 10.45 -5.33
CA ALA A 126 -17.03 9.23 -5.02
C ALA A 126 -16.33 9.30 -3.65
N LEU A 127 -15.70 10.44 -3.33
CA LEU A 127 -15.09 10.65 -2.02
C LEU A 127 -16.14 10.61 -0.90
N SER A 128 -17.28 11.29 -1.07
CA SER A 128 -18.36 11.29 -0.09
C SER A 128 -18.86 9.87 0.22
N ASP A 129 -19.08 9.07 -0.84
CA ASP A 129 -19.51 7.68 -0.70
C ASP A 129 -18.47 6.82 0.05
N LEU A 130 -17.18 7.01 -0.28
CA LEU A 130 -16.08 6.30 0.37
C LEU A 130 -15.90 6.67 1.85
N LEU A 131 -16.13 7.93 2.21
CA LEU A 131 -16.03 8.42 3.59
C LEU A 131 -17.27 8.02 4.43
N ALA A 132 -18.42 7.80 3.79
CA ALA A 132 -19.63 7.33 4.47
C ALA A 132 -19.48 5.88 4.98
N VAL A 133 -18.61 5.08 4.36
CA VAL A 133 -18.18 3.79 4.91
C VAL A 133 -17.19 4.08 6.04
N SER A 134 -17.58 3.81 7.29
CA SER A 134 -16.96 4.27 8.55
C SER A 134 -15.47 3.90 8.76
N LYS A 135 -14.58 4.43 7.92
CA LYS A 135 -13.21 4.03 7.56
C LYS A 135 -13.21 3.33 6.19
N PRO A 136 -12.68 3.97 5.13
CA PRO A 136 -12.50 3.29 3.86
C PRO A 136 -11.62 2.07 4.11
N PRO A 137 -12.03 0.88 3.66
CA PRO A 137 -11.19 -0.30 3.78
C PRO A 137 -9.84 -0.04 3.12
N ARG A 138 -8.78 -0.67 3.63
CA ARG A 138 -7.41 -0.49 3.14
C ARG A 138 -7.27 -0.54 1.61
N GLU A 139 -8.07 -1.40 0.96
CA GLU A 139 -8.08 -1.57 -0.50
C GLU A 139 -8.62 -0.35 -1.26
N LEU A 140 -9.43 0.50 -0.60
CA LEU A 140 -10.03 1.70 -1.18
C LEU A 140 -9.31 2.99 -0.78
N THR A 141 -8.36 2.95 0.14
CA THR A 141 -7.63 4.15 0.57
C THR A 141 -6.95 4.85 -0.61
N THR A 142 -6.37 4.08 -1.54
CA THR A 142 -5.77 4.61 -2.77
C THR A 142 -6.82 5.35 -3.63
N THR A 143 -8.00 4.77 -3.80
CA THR A 143 -9.11 5.40 -4.55
C THR A 143 -9.62 6.64 -3.85
N ALA A 144 -9.72 6.63 -2.53
CA ALA A 144 -10.14 7.79 -1.73
C ALA A 144 -9.17 8.96 -1.86
N ILE A 145 -7.86 8.71 -1.77
CA ILE A 145 -6.81 9.73 -1.97
C ILE A 145 -6.93 10.33 -3.38
N ARG A 146 -7.02 9.49 -4.42
CA ARG A 146 -7.19 9.96 -5.81
C ARG A 146 -8.46 10.79 -6.00
N ALA A 147 -9.59 10.32 -5.46
CA ALA A 147 -10.86 11.03 -5.53
C ALA A 147 -10.78 12.40 -4.84
N ALA A 148 -10.13 12.49 -3.68
CA ALA A 148 -9.91 13.75 -2.97
C ALA A 148 -9.03 14.72 -3.78
N VAL A 149 -7.94 14.24 -4.40
CA VAL A 149 -7.10 15.05 -5.28
C VAL A 149 -7.87 15.56 -6.49
N LEU A 150 -8.60 14.68 -7.20
CA LEU A 150 -9.40 15.04 -8.37
C LEU A 150 -10.55 16.01 -8.02
N ALA A 151 -11.14 15.87 -6.84
CA ALA A 151 -12.15 16.80 -6.31
C ALA A 151 -11.55 18.16 -5.88
N GLY A 152 -10.22 18.32 -5.90
CA GLY A 152 -9.52 19.51 -5.41
C GLY A 152 -9.56 19.66 -3.88
N ARG A 153 -9.90 18.60 -3.14
CA ARG A 153 -9.95 18.58 -1.67
C ARG A 153 -8.60 18.15 -1.10
N ILE A 154 -7.58 18.96 -1.40
CA ILE A 154 -6.17 18.66 -1.10
C ILE A 154 -5.88 18.40 0.40
N PRO A 155 -6.42 19.19 1.36
CA PRO A 155 -6.17 18.93 2.78
C PRO A 155 -6.65 17.55 3.23
N GLU A 156 -7.76 17.09 2.66
CA GLU A 156 -8.34 15.79 3.00
C GLU A 156 -7.58 14.65 2.33
N ALA A 157 -7.10 14.85 1.11
CA ALA A 157 -6.20 13.91 0.45
C ALA A 157 -4.91 13.70 1.28
N ALA A 158 -4.32 14.79 1.78
CA ALA A 158 -3.17 14.74 2.66
C ALA A 158 -3.49 14.04 4.01
N GLN A 159 -4.65 14.32 4.61
CA GLN A 159 -5.06 13.62 5.83
C GLN A 159 -5.23 12.12 5.60
N LEU A 160 -5.91 11.72 4.53
CA LEU A 160 -6.05 10.31 4.14
C LEU A 160 -4.69 9.65 3.88
N ALA A 161 -3.75 10.38 3.27
CA ALA A 161 -2.39 9.90 3.06
C ALA A 161 -1.67 9.62 4.38
N ARG A 162 -1.74 10.54 5.36
CA ARG A 162 -1.17 10.37 6.71
C ARG A 162 -1.80 9.22 7.48
N ASP A 163 -3.13 9.13 7.45
CA ASP A 163 -3.89 8.04 8.09
C ASP A 163 -3.51 6.66 7.51
N ALA A 164 -3.06 6.64 6.25
CA ALA A 164 -2.63 5.43 5.54
C ALA A 164 -1.19 4.97 5.88
N ARG A 165 -0.46 5.68 6.75
CA ARG A 165 0.94 5.37 7.14
C ARG A 165 1.20 3.89 7.46
N PRO A 166 0.36 3.18 8.23
CA PRO A 166 0.57 1.76 8.54
C PRO A 166 0.53 0.84 7.31
N HIS A 167 0.06 1.32 6.17
CA HIS A 167 -0.18 0.54 4.96
C HIS A 167 0.78 0.84 3.81
N TRP A 168 1.57 1.92 3.88
CA TRP A 168 2.53 2.30 2.84
C TRP A 168 3.48 1.14 2.50
N ARG A 169 4.03 0.48 3.54
CA ARG A 169 4.94 -0.66 3.39
C ARG A 169 4.41 -1.77 2.46
N ALA A 170 3.11 -2.05 2.54
CA ALA A 170 2.54 -3.24 1.95
C ALA A 170 1.72 -2.94 0.69
N ASN A 171 1.63 -1.67 0.27
CA ASN A 171 0.98 -1.26 -0.96
C ASN A 171 1.78 -0.14 -1.63
N VAL A 172 2.60 -0.52 -2.60
CA VAL A 172 3.47 0.38 -3.38
C VAL A 172 2.66 1.48 -4.08
N GLY A 173 1.50 1.12 -4.65
CA GLY A 173 0.63 2.08 -5.32
C GLY A 173 0.08 3.12 -4.35
N LEU A 174 -0.35 2.69 -3.16
CA LEU A 174 -0.79 3.60 -2.10
C LEU A 174 0.31 4.57 -1.67
N ALA A 175 1.56 4.11 -1.54
CA ALA A 175 2.67 4.98 -1.17
C ALA A 175 2.93 6.08 -2.22
N VAL A 176 2.85 5.74 -3.52
CA VAL A 176 3.00 6.71 -4.61
C VAL A 176 1.87 7.75 -4.59
N GLU A 177 0.62 7.32 -4.42
CA GLU A 177 -0.52 8.24 -4.32
C GLU A 177 -0.48 9.11 -3.06
N ALA A 178 -0.09 8.54 -1.92
CA ALA A 178 0.09 9.27 -0.68
C ALA A 178 1.17 10.36 -0.82
N SER A 179 2.30 10.02 -1.46
CA SER A 179 3.35 10.98 -1.78
C SER A 179 2.83 12.13 -2.65
N ALA A 180 2.11 11.81 -3.73
CA ALA A 180 1.53 12.82 -4.63
C ALA A 180 0.54 13.74 -3.90
N ALA A 181 -0.30 13.20 -3.02
CA ALA A 181 -1.26 13.97 -2.23
C ALA A 181 -0.59 14.92 -1.22
N LEU A 182 0.47 14.47 -0.55
CA LEU A 182 1.26 15.29 0.37
C LEU A 182 2.01 16.41 -0.37
N ALA A 183 2.62 16.10 -1.51
CA ALA A 183 3.26 17.09 -2.37
C ALA A 183 2.26 18.15 -2.86
N ALA A 184 1.05 17.74 -3.25
CA ALA A 184 -0.02 18.66 -3.65
C ALA A 184 -0.46 19.59 -2.52
N ALA A 185 -0.34 19.17 -1.26
CA ALA A 185 -0.61 19.99 -0.07
C ALA A 185 0.51 20.99 0.25
N GLY A 186 1.61 20.98 -0.51
CA GLY A 186 2.76 21.87 -0.34
C GLY A 186 3.83 21.34 0.62
N ASP A 187 3.63 20.14 1.19
CA ASP A 187 4.61 19.53 2.09
C ASP A 187 5.56 18.60 1.31
N VAL A 188 6.52 19.22 0.62
CA VAL A 188 7.45 18.49 -0.26
C VAL A 188 8.33 17.53 0.57
N ALA A 189 8.71 17.90 1.78
CA ALA A 189 9.57 17.07 2.63
C ALA A 189 8.82 15.82 3.10
N GLU A 190 7.63 15.99 3.68
CA GLU A 190 6.76 14.90 4.12
C GLU A 190 6.37 13.99 2.94
N SER A 191 6.23 14.55 1.72
CA SER A 191 5.89 13.76 0.52
C SER A 191 6.89 12.65 0.20
N THR A 192 8.13 12.73 0.69
CA THR A 192 9.15 11.70 0.49
C THR A 192 8.97 10.49 1.41
N HIS A 193 8.26 10.65 2.54
CA HIS A 193 8.18 9.65 3.60
C HIS A 193 7.51 8.35 3.15
N PRO A 194 6.34 8.35 2.46
CA PRO A 194 5.71 7.11 1.99
C PRO A 194 6.61 6.29 1.07
N LEU A 195 7.40 6.99 0.25
CA LEU A 195 8.30 6.39 -0.73
C LEU A 195 9.50 5.73 -0.04
N LEU A 196 10.13 6.44 0.90
CA LEU A 196 11.25 5.93 1.70
C LEU A 196 10.83 4.74 2.58
N PHE A 197 9.65 4.82 3.19
CA PHE A 197 9.04 3.69 3.93
C PHE A 197 8.95 2.43 3.07
N THR A 198 8.51 2.58 1.82
CA THR A 198 8.40 1.46 0.88
C THR A 198 9.78 0.97 0.45
N MET A 199 10.72 1.88 0.20
CA MET A 199 12.09 1.57 -0.22
C MET A 199 12.90 0.82 0.83
N ALA A 200 12.60 0.97 2.13
CA ALA A 200 13.21 0.15 3.17
C ALA A 200 13.03 -1.37 2.90
N TYR A 201 11.95 -1.76 2.22
CA TYR A 201 11.61 -3.15 1.93
C TYR A 201 11.88 -3.59 0.50
N ALA A 202 11.67 -2.72 -0.48
CA ALA A 202 11.87 -3.05 -1.89
C ALA A 202 12.05 -1.82 -2.77
N LEU A 203 12.90 -1.93 -3.79
CA LEU A 203 13.19 -0.86 -4.75
C LEU A 203 12.30 -0.99 -5.99
N HIS A 204 11.08 -0.50 -5.91
CA HIS A 204 10.15 -0.50 -7.05
C HIS A 204 10.41 0.70 -7.95
N HIS A 205 10.45 0.50 -9.28
CA HIS A 205 10.69 1.58 -10.23
C HIS A 205 9.70 2.76 -10.08
N PRO A 206 8.37 2.57 -9.93
CA PRO A 206 7.45 3.69 -9.71
C PRO A 206 7.76 4.52 -8.46
N VAL A 207 8.28 3.88 -7.40
CA VAL A 207 8.67 4.56 -6.16
C VAL A 207 9.93 5.38 -6.36
N LEU A 208 10.92 4.82 -7.08
CA LEU A 208 12.16 5.53 -7.42
C LEU A 208 11.89 6.77 -8.29
N VAL A 209 11.04 6.62 -9.31
CA VAL A 209 10.65 7.75 -10.18
C VAL A 209 9.93 8.84 -9.38
N ALA A 210 8.97 8.46 -8.53
CA ALA A 210 8.26 9.41 -7.68
C ALA A 210 9.23 10.11 -6.71
N LEU A 211 10.15 9.38 -6.08
CA LEU A 211 11.08 9.93 -5.10
C LEU A 211 12.06 10.89 -5.76
N GLY A 212 12.63 10.53 -6.92
CA GLY A 212 13.50 11.43 -7.69
C GLY A 212 12.79 12.71 -8.11
N ALA A 213 11.48 12.67 -8.37
CA ALA A 213 10.66 13.87 -8.60
C ALA A 213 10.58 14.76 -7.34
N GLN A 214 10.27 14.19 -6.17
CA GLN A 214 10.14 14.96 -4.93
C GLN A 214 11.49 15.53 -4.46
N LEU A 215 12.57 14.76 -4.57
CA LEU A 215 13.92 15.21 -4.19
C LEU A 215 14.40 16.39 -5.05
N ARG A 216 13.99 16.47 -6.32
CA ARG A 216 14.28 17.63 -7.18
C ARG A 216 13.58 18.90 -6.73
N LEU A 217 12.44 18.79 -6.05
CA LEU A 217 11.69 19.93 -5.52
C LEU A 217 12.21 20.42 -4.17
N LEU A 218 12.93 19.59 -3.40
CA LEU A 218 13.41 19.93 -2.06
C LEU A 218 14.60 20.91 -2.02
N HIS A 219 15.32 21.09 -3.12
CA HIS A 219 16.47 22.01 -3.23
C HIS A 219 17.47 21.98 -2.06
N ALA A 220 17.63 20.82 -1.41
CA ALA A 220 18.50 20.63 -0.26
C ALA A 220 19.79 19.89 -0.69
N PRO A 221 21.00 20.46 -0.50
CA PRO A 221 22.25 19.83 -0.93
C PRO A 221 22.52 18.49 -0.21
N GLU A 222 22.00 18.32 1.00
CA GLU A 222 22.15 17.10 1.80
C GLU A 222 21.56 15.88 1.09
N VAL A 223 20.57 16.08 0.21
CA VAL A 223 19.91 15.01 -0.54
C VAL A 223 20.43 14.85 -1.98
N ASP A 224 21.47 15.58 -2.40
CA ASP A 224 21.98 15.50 -3.78
C ASP A 224 22.52 14.10 -4.12
N GLY A 225 23.34 13.52 -3.24
CA GLY A 225 23.84 12.15 -3.41
C GLY A 225 22.72 11.10 -3.42
N LEU A 226 21.70 11.31 -2.59
CA LEU A 226 20.48 10.48 -2.59
C LEU A 226 19.71 10.59 -3.91
N ARG A 227 19.53 11.82 -4.42
CA ARG A 227 18.85 12.08 -5.69
C ARG A 227 19.54 11.38 -6.85
N GLU A 228 20.86 11.54 -6.98
CA GLU A 228 21.64 10.91 -8.05
C GLU A 228 21.56 9.37 -8.00
N ALA A 229 21.65 8.78 -6.80
CA ALA A 229 21.49 7.34 -6.61
C ALA A 229 20.09 6.86 -7.01
N VAL A 230 19.04 7.59 -6.61
CA VAL A 230 17.64 7.26 -6.94
C VAL A 230 17.39 7.32 -8.44
N ASP A 231 17.87 8.38 -9.12
CA ASP A 231 17.70 8.55 -10.56
C ASP A 231 18.41 7.44 -11.34
N ALA A 232 19.64 7.09 -10.95
CA ALA A 232 20.39 5.99 -11.57
C ALA A 232 19.72 4.63 -11.38
N LEU A 233 19.18 4.36 -10.17
CA LEU A 233 18.41 3.16 -9.88
C LEU A 233 17.08 3.11 -10.63
N ALA A 234 16.42 4.27 -10.85
CA ALA A 234 15.20 4.35 -11.63
C ALA A 234 15.45 3.93 -13.08
N VAL A 235 16.52 4.46 -13.69
CA VAL A 235 16.95 4.11 -15.06
C VAL A 235 17.31 2.62 -15.17
N SER A 236 18.10 2.10 -14.24
CA SER A 236 18.55 0.70 -14.28
C SER A 236 17.41 -0.30 -14.10
N ARG A 237 16.28 0.10 -13.49
CA ARG A 237 15.09 -0.74 -13.27
C ARG A 237 13.95 -0.51 -14.25
N ALA A 238 14.07 0.45 -15.18
CA ALA A 238 13.01 0.77 -16.14
C ALA A 238 12.65 -0.41 -17.07
N TRP A 239 13.59 -1.33 -17.32
CA TRP A 239 13.37 -2.50 -18.18
C TRP A 239 12.21 -3.40 -17.74
N ALA A 240 11.95 -3.47 -16.43
CA ALA A 240 10.88 -4.28 -15.84
C ALA A 240 9.47 -3.72 -16.12
N PHE A 241 9.39 -2.48 -16.62
CA PHE A 241 8.14 -1.78 -16.93
C PHE A 241 7.96 -1.55 -18.44
N THR A 242 8.57 -2.42 -19.26
CA THR A 242 8.32 -2.46 -20.70
C THR A 242 6.86 -2.83 -21.01
N PRO A 243 6.26 -2.32 -22.11
CA PRO A 243 4.87 -2.59 -22.44
C PRO A 243 4.58 -4.09 -22.53
N LEU A 244 3.45 -4.54 -21.96
CA LEU A 244 3.05 -5.95 -21.94
C LEU A 244 2.95 -6.60 -23.33
N PHE A 245 2.77 -5.78 -24.38
CA PHE A 245 2.68 -6.19 -25.78
C PHE A 245 3.84 -5.67 -26.63
N GLY A 246 4.90 -5.14 -26.00
CA GLY A 246 6.14 -4.81 -26.68
C GLY A 246 6.87 -6.09 -27.09
N GLY A 247 7.32 -6.16 -28.35
CA GLY A 247 8.06 -7.33 -28.87
C GLY A 247 9.43 -7.55 -28.21
N GLU A 248 9.98 -6.55 -27.55
CA GLU A 248 11.29 -6.59 -26.90
C GLU A 248 11.14 -6.75 -25.38
N ARG A 249 11.71 -7.84 -24.82
CA ARG A 249 11.88 -7.94 -23.37
C ARG A 249 13.01 -7.00 -22.96
N GLY A 250 12.74 -6.12 -22.00
CA GLY A 250 13.79 -5.35 -21.37
C GLY A 250 14.84 -6.27 -20.74
N VAL A 251 16.12 -5.95 -20.93
CA VAL A 251 17.24 -6.62 -20.27
C VAL A 251 17.63 -5.80 -19.04
N PRO A 252 17.87 -6.44 -17.88
CA PRO A 252 18.43 -5.76 -16.71
C PRO A 252 19.72 -5.02 -17.07
N ARG A 253 19.79 -3.72 -16.75
CA ARG A 253 21.00 -2.93 -16.95
C ARG A 253 21.69 -2.72 -15.61
N PRO A 254 23.01 -2.96 -15.52
CA PRO A 254 23.75 -2.57 -14.32
C PRO A 254 23.72 -1.05 -14.17
N VAL A 255 23.88 -0.57 -12.94
CA VAL A 255 24.03 0.86 -12.69
C VAL A 255 25.43 1.30 -13.11
N GLU A 256 25.51 2.11 -14.16
CA GLU A 256 26.75 2.77 -14.55
C GLU A 256 27.26 3.66 -13.40
N ARG A 257 28.57 3.64 -13.13
CA ARG A 257 29.18 4.40 -12.01
C ARG A 257 28.64 4.04 -10.62
N GLY A 258 28.12 2.83 -10.44
CA GLY A 258 27.54 2.38 -9.16
C GLY A 258 28.44 2.56 -7.92
N GLY A 259 29.76 2.37 -8.07
CA GLY A 259 30.73 2.63 -7.00
C GLY A 259 30.86 4.10 -6.61
N GLU A 260 30.84 5.02 -7.58
CA GLU A 260 30.89 6.46 -7.35
C GLU A 260 29.59 6.95 -6.70
N LEU A 261 28.43 6.47 -7.19
CA LEU A 261 27.13 6.78 -6.62
C LEU A 261 26.99 6.26 -5.19
N ARG A 262 27.53 5.08 -4.89
CA ARG A 262 27.60 4.57 -3.51
C ARG A 262 28.45 5.48 -2.62
N ALA A 263 29.61 5.93 -3.12
CA ALA A 263 30.45 6.86 -2.37
C ALA A 263 29.76 8.21 -2.12
N ALA A 264 29.04 8.74 -3.12
CA ALA A 264 28.26 9.96 -2.99
C ALA A 264 27.10 9.81 -1.99
N LEU A 265 26.39 8.67 -2.02
CA LEU A 265 25.32 8.37 -1.07
C LEU A 265 25.83 8.27 0.37
N GLY A 266 27.04 7.74 0.57
CA GLY A 266 27.69 7.64 1.89
C GLY A 266 28.45 8.88 2.33
N ALA A 267 28.53 9.93 1.50
CA ALA A 267 29.25 11.16 1.83
C ALA A 267 28.49 12.03 2.84
N THR A 268 27.14 12.00 2.79
CA THR A 268 26.27 12.74 3.71
C THR A 268 25.81 11.82 4.86
N PRO A 269 25.98 12.23 6.14
CA PRO A 269 25.46 11.49 7.27
C PRO A 269 23.94 11.27 7.18
N PRO A 270 23.40 10.08 7.54
CA PRO A 270 21.96 9.83 7.53
C PRO A 270 21.14 10.82 8.36
N GLU A 271 21.72 11.41 9.41
CA GLU A 271 21.09 12.40 10.27
C GLU A 271 20.85 13.73 9.55
N GLU A 272 21.77 14.14 8.67
CA GLU A 272 21.63 15.35 7.86
C GLU A 272 20.58 15.14 6.77
N ILE A 273 20.61 13.97 6.12
CA ILE A 273 19.56 13.56 5.17
C ILE A 273 18.20 13.54 5.87
N ALA A 274 18.09 12.96 7.07
CA ALA A 274 16.85 12.95 7.84
C ALA A 274 16.37 14.36 8.17
N GLY A 275 17.28 15.27 8.55
CA GLY A 275 16.97 16.66 8.82
C GLY A 275 16.41 17.38 7.60
N ALA A 276 17.04 17.22 6.44
CA ALA A 276 16.58 17.81 5.18
C ALA A 276 15.21 17.26 4.71
N LEU A 277 14.89 16.03 5.09
CA LEU A 277 13.61 15.38 4.77
C LEU A 277 12.52 15.58 5.83
N GLY A 278 12.78 16.32 6.91
CA GLY A 278 11.82 16.50 8.01
C GLY A 278 11.48 15.22 8.76
N MET A 279 12.39 14.23 8.79
CA MET A 279 12.22 12.96 9.49
C MET A 279 12.70 13.08 10.95
N GLU A 280 11.81 13.56 11.81
CA GLU A 280 12.12 13.79 13.22
C GLU A 280 12.00 12.51 14.06
N ASP A 281 11.10 11.60 13.67
CA ASP A 281 10.79 10.41 14.45
C ASP A 281 11.88 9.33 14.34
N ALA A 282 12.11 8.60 15.44
CA ALA A 282 13.15 7.58 15.49
C ALA A 282 12.85 6.38 14.56
N GLU A 283 11.57 6.04 14.35
CA GLU A 283 11.17 5.00 13.40
C GLU A 283 11.45 5.43 11.95
N GLU A 284 11.12 6.67 11.62
CA GLU A 284 11.39 7.27 10.30
C GLU A 284 12.88 7.26 9.97
N ARG A 285 13.73 7.70 10.91
CA ARG A 285 15.19 7.67 10.75
C ARG A 285 15.71 6.25 10.55
N ARG A 286 15.18 5.29 11.30
CA ARG A 286 15.53 3.87 11.13
C ARG A 286 15.16 3.35 9.74
N LEU A 287 14.01 3.75 9.22
CA LEU A 287 13.54 3.34 7.90
C LEU A 287 14.32 4.03 6.78
N LEU A 288 14.71 5.28 6.96
CA LEU A 288 15.65 5.97 6.07
C LEU A 288 16.96 5.20 5.98
N VAL A 289 17.59 4.87 7.11
CA VAL A 289 18.84 4.10 7.12
C VAL A 289 18.68 2.73 6.43
N ALA A 290 17.54 2.06 6.63
CA ALA A 290 17.25 0.81 5.94
C ALA A 290 17.10 0.99 4.42
N ALA A 291 16.45 2.07 3.97
CA ALA A 291 16.32 2.42 2.56
C ALA A 291 17.69 2.75 1.94
N LEU A 292 18.51 3.57 2.61
CA LEU A 292 19.88 3.92 2.20
C LEU A 292 20.73 2.66 1.99
N ARG A 293 20.79 1.77 2.99
CA ARG A 293 21.53 0.51 2.89
C ARG A 293 21.06 -0.37 1.73
N ARG A 294 19.74 -0.40 1.46
CA ARG A 294 19.20 -1.17 0.33
C ARG A 294 19.65 -0.57 -1.01
N MET A 295 19.67 0.76 -1.12
CA MET A 295 20.20 1.44 -2.31
C MET A 295 21.69 1.18 -2.49
N GLU A 296 22.50 1.29 -1.44
CA GLU A 296 23.94 0.96 -1.49
C GLU A 296 24.19 -0.47 -2.00
N GLY A 297 23.38 -1.42 -1.54
CA GLY A 297 23.41 -2.81 -2.01
C GLY A 297 23.02 -2.94 -3.50
N ALA A 298 22.02 -2.19 -3.95
CA ALA A 298 21.59 -2.19 -5.35
C ALA A 298 22.56 -1.46 -6.30
N LEU A 299 23.32 -0.48 -5.79
CA LEU A 299 24.31 0.28 -6.56
C LEU A 299 25.60 -0.51 -6.84
N GLY A 300 25.84 -1.65 -6.21
CA GLY A 300 27.09 -2.36 -6.44
C GLY A 300 27.14 -3.79 -5.93
N ARG A 301 26.10 -4.59 -6.19
CA ARG A 301 26.33 -6.01 -6.43
C ARG A 301 26.80 -6.15 -7.87
N GLN A 302 28.07 -6.50 -8.07
CA GLN A 302 28.46 -7.13 -9.32
C GLN A 302 27.62 -8.41 -9.45
N MET A 303 27.16 -8.74 -10.66
CA MET A 303 26.23 -9.86 -10.89
C MET A 303 26.74 -11.21 -10.34
N ASP A 304 28.04 -11.33 -10.07
CA ASP A 304 28.69 -12.55 -9.56
C ASP A 304 28.61 -12.70 -8.02
N GLU A 305 28.20 -11.68 -7.26
CA GLU A 305 28.06 -11.72 -5.79
C GLU A 305 26.59 -11.70 -5.31
N ALA A 306 25.64 -12.04 -6.19
CA ALA A 306 24.22 -12.09 -5.82
C ALA A 306 23.88 -13.33 -4.99
N GLU A 307 24.40 -13.44 -3.77
CA GLU A 307 23.72 -14.24 -2.75
C GLU A 307 22.37 -13.57 -2.46
N ALA A 308 21.29 -14.31 -2.72
CA ALA A 308 19.93 -13.85 -2.49
C ALA A 308 19.80 -13.42 -1.03
N ILE A 309 19.36 -12.17 -0.78
CA ILE A 309 19.02 -11.74 0.58
C ILE A 309 17.88 -12.67 1.05
N PRO A 310 18.00 -13.32 2.22
CA PRO A 310 16.92 -14.12 2.76
C PRO A 310 15.64 -13.30 2.86
N GLY A 311 14.62 -13.65 2.06
CA GLY A 311 13.33 -12.96 2.02
C GLY A 311 13.13 -11.97 0.87
N GLU A 312 14.14 -11.71 0.04
CA GLU A 312 13.93 -11.01 -1.24
C GLU A 312 13.21 -11.98 -2.19
N ARG A 313 11.90 -11.78 -2.38
CA ARG A 313 11.20 -12.43 -3.50
C ARG A 313 11.86 -11.91 -4.77
N VAL A 314 12.76 -12.71 -5.33
CA VAL A 314 13.08 -12.63 -6.75
C VAL A 314 11.73 -12.68 -7.44
N GLU A 315 11.34 -11.58 -8.09
CA GLU A 315 10.16 -11.54 -8.95
C GLU A 315 10.44 -12.48 -10.14
N ARG A 316 10.36 -13.78 -9.89
CA ARG A 316 10.20 -14.76 -10.96
C ARG A 316 8.86 -14.42 -11.57
N GLY A 317 8.89 -13.87 -12.77
CA GLY A 317 7.71 -13.63 -13.57
C GLY A 317 6.81 -14.87 -13.56
N VAL A 318 5.50 -14.64 -13.56
CA VAL A 318 4.39 -15.59 -13.38
C VAL A 318 4.31 -16.69 -14.46
N ARG A 319 5.42 -17.05 -15.13
CA ARG A 319 5.47 -18.01 -16.26
C ARG A 319 6.20 -19.32 -15.95
N GLU A 320 6.62 -19.56 -14.70
CA GLU A 320 7.16 -20.88 -14.27
C GLU A 320 6.15 -21.70 -13.42
N LEU A 321 4.85 -21.40 -13.52
CA LEU A 321 3.76 -22.21 -12.97
C LEU A 321 2.85 -22.69 -14.11
#